data_AF-A0A4Y1ZEG0-F1
#
_entry.id   AF-A0A4Y1ZEG0-F1
#
_cell.length_a   1.000
_cell.length_b   1.000
_cell.length_c   1.000
_cell.angle_alpha   90.00
_cell.angle_beta   90.00
_cell.angle_gamma   90.00
#
_symmetry.space_group_name_H-M   'P 1'
#
loop_
_entity.id
_entity.type
_entity.pdbx_description
1 polymer ?
#
loop_
_entity_poly.entity_id
_entity_poly.type
_entity_poly.pdbx_seq_one_letter_code
_entity_poly.pdbx_strand_id
1 'polypeptide(L)'
;MLTRLGALVDEVAAQCHQIKVPAMIVQARNDEMIDPRSANFIYDTIQSKNKQLKWYENSTHVITLGTEKERLHQDIDAFLESLDWSVS
;
A
#
# COMPACT_ATOMS: atom_id res chain seq x y z
N MET A 1 7.75 -2.04 24.67
CA MET A 1 7.85 -1.18 23.48
C MET A 1 7.29 -1.91 22.25
N LEU A 2 7.83 -3.10 21.91
CA LEU A 2 7.37 -3.93 20.79
C LEU A 2 5.89 -4.34 20.85
N THR A 3 5.35 -4.66 22.04
CA THR A 3 3.94 -5.05 22.21
C THR A 3 2.95 -3.95 21.81
N ARG A 4 3.32 -2.67 21.99
CA ARG A 4 2.46 -1.53 21.62
C ARG A 4 2.38 -1.35 20.11
N LEU A 5 3.47 -1.64 19.40
CA LEU A 5 3.50 -1.58 17.94
C LEU A 5 2.60 -2.67 17.34
N GLY A 6 2.74 -3.91 17.80
CA GLY A 6 1.88 -5.01 17.35
C GLY A 6 0.39 -4.73 17.60
N ALA A 7 0.04 -4.30 18.82
CA ALA A 7 -1.34 -3.95 19.16
C ALA A 7 -1.91 -2.83 18.27
N LEU A 8 -1.10 -1.82 17.92
CA LEU A 8 -1.54 -0.75 17.01
C LEU A 8 -1.73 -1.27 15.58
N VAL A 9 -0.85 -2.15 15.10
CA VAL A 9 -1.01 -2.80 13.79
C VAL A 9 -2.31 -3.59 13.74
N ASP A 10 -2.61 -4.38 14.78
CA ASP A 10 -3.83 -5.16 14.88
C ASP A 10 -5.08 -4.27 14.94
N GLU A 11 -5.02 -3.17 15.69
CA GLU A 11 -6.11 -2.18 15.78
C GLU A 11 -6.41 -1.55 14.42
N VAL A 12 -5.38 -1.10 13.70
CA VAL A 12 -5.54 -0.51 12.36
C VAL A 12 -6.04 -1.57 11.36
N ALA A 13 -5.50 -2.78 11.41
CA ALA A 13 -5.93 -3.89 10.55
C ALA A 13 -7.43 -4.20 10.73
N ALA A 14 -7.93 -4.19 11.97
CA ALA A 14 -9.35 -4.38 12.27
C ALA A 14 -10.24 -3.26 11.67
N GLN A 15 -9.68 -2.07 11.43
CA GLN A 15 -10.41 -0.93 10.86
C GLN A 15 -10.25 -0.78 9.34
N CYS A 16 -9.38 -1.53 8.67
CA CYS A 16 -9.15 -1.41 7.23
C CYS A 16 -10.43 -1.51 6.39
N HIS A 17 -11.43 -2.29 6.82
CA HIS A 17 -12.73 -2.41 6.15
C HIS A 17 -13.49 -1.07 6.01
N GLN A 18 -13.14 -0.05 6.80
CA GLN A 18 -13.77 1.27 6.74
C GLN A 18 -13.28 2.10 5.55
N ILE A 19 -12.14 1.73 4.93
CA ILE A 19 -11.55 2.47 3.81
C ILE A 19 -12.36 2.19 2.54
N LYS A 20 -13.05 3.23 2.03
CA LYS A 20 -13.90 3.17 0.83
C LYS A 20 -13.42 4.06 -0.32
N VAL A 21 -12.42 4.90 -0.06
CA VAL A 21 -11.83 5.84 -1.03
C VAL A 21 -10.90 5.13 -2.02
N PRO A 22 -10.62 5.68 -3.21
CA PRO A 22 -9.63 5.13 -4.12
C PRO A 22 -8.29 4.86 -3.41
N ALA A 23 -7.70 3.69 -3.65
CA ALA A 23 -6.49 3.27 -2.94
C ALA A 23 -5.50 2.53 -3.85
N MET A 24 -4.23 2.87 -3.74
CA MET A 24 -3.14 2.14 -4.37
C MET A 24 -2.27 1.52 -3.28
N ILE A 25 -2.18 0.19 -3.27
CA ILE A 25 -1.33 -0.59 -2.38
C ILE A 25 -0.04 -0.92 -3.15
N VAL A 26 1.10 -0.58 -2.56
CA VAL A 26 2.43 -0.80 -3.12
C VAL A 26 3.21 -1.72 -2.19
N GLN A 27 3.83 -2.76 -2.74
CA GLN A 27 4.63 -3.70 -1.97
C GLN A 27 5.86 -4.18 -2.75
N ALA A 28 7.01 -4.15 -2.08
CA ALA A 28 8.23 -4.81 -2.54
C ALA A 28 8.10 -6.34 -2.41
N ARG A 29 8.46 -7.09 -3.46
CA ARG A 29 8.42 -8.56 -3.43
C ARG A 29 9.48 -9.13 -2.48
N ASN A 30 10.66 -8.50 -2.44
CA ASN A 30 11.80 -8.91 -1.63
C ASN A 30 11.89 -8.07 -0.35
N ASP A 31 10.74 -7.73 0.25
CA ASP A 31 10.71 -7.05 1.54
C ASP A 31 11.31 -7.95 2.62
N GLU A 32 12.35 -7.44 3.28
CA GLU A 32 13.12 -8.14 4.29
C GLU A 32 12.76 -7.71 5.72
N MET A 33 11.88 -6.70 5.85
CA MET A 33 11.51 -6.08 7.13
C MET A 33 10.12 -6.49 7.60
N ILE A 34 9.18 -6.68 6.67
CA ILE A 34 7.79 -7.06 6.97
C ILE A 34 7.33 -8.22 6.10
N ASP A 35 6.23 -8.87 6.50
CA ASP A 35 5.59 -9.91 5.70
C ASP A 35 4.89 -9.29 4.47
N PRO A 36 5.31 -9.60 3.23
CA PRO A 36 4.71 -9.03 2.04
C PRO A 36 3.23 -9.39 1.87
N ARG A 37 2.74 -10.46 2.52
CA ARG A 37 1.32 -10.85 2.50
C ARG A 37 0.40 -9.79 3.11
N SER A 38 0.94 -8.86 3.90
CA SER A 38 0.20 -7.71 4.44
C SER A 38 -0.45 -6.88 3.34
N ALA A 39 0.17 -6.77 2.16
CA ALA A 39 -0.39 -6.06 1.02
C ALA A 39 -1.66 -6.73 0.47
N ASN A 40 -1.68 -8.06 0.42
CA ASN A 40 -2.89 -8.81 0.05
C ASN A 40 -3.98 -8.63 1.09
N PHE A 41 -3.64 -8.70 2.39
CA PHE A 41 -4.60 -8.46 3.47
C PHE A 41 -5.27 -7.09 3.34
N ILE A 42 -4.49 -6.02 3.12
CA ILE A 42 -5.03 -4.67 2.92
C ILE A 42 -5.92 -4.65 1.67
N TYR A 43 -5.41 -5.14 0.53
CA TYR A 43 -6.15 -5.16 -0.72
C TYR A 43 -7.50 -5.88 -0.58
N ASP A 44 -7.54 -7.04 0.06
CA ASP A 44 -8.75 -7.85 0.22
C ASP A 44 -9.72 -7.23 1.24
N THR A 45 -9.21 -6.61 2.29
CA THR A 45 -10.02 -6.11 3.42
C THR A 45 -10.69 -4.76 3.14
N ILE A 46 -10.02 -3.84 2.45
CA ILE A 46 -10.59 -2.51 2.19
C ILE A 46 -11.84 -2.60 1.29
N GLN A 47 -12.83 -1.76 1.58
CA GLN A 47 -14.10 -1.69 0.87
C GLN A 47 -14.09 -0.68 -0.29
N SER A 48 -12.90 -0.26 -0.72
CA SER A 48 -12.73 0.60 -1.89
C SER A 48 -13.15 -0.12 -3.17
N LYS A 49 -13.96 0.56 -4.00
CA LYS A 49 -14.33 0.09 -5.34
C LYS A 49 -13.22 0.33 -6.37
N ASN A 50 -12.37 1.32 -6.14
CA ASN A 50 -11.22 1.62 -6.99
C ASN A 50 -9.95 1.34 -6.20
N LYS A 51 -9.44 0.10 -6.30
CA LYS A 51 -8.23 -0.31 -5.60
C LYS A 51 -7.26 -1.03 -6.53
N GLN A 52 -5.98 -0.73 -6.36
CA GLN A 52 -4.88 -1.32 -7.12
C GLN A 52 -3.87 -1.94 -6.17
N LEU A 53 -3.31 -3.10 -6.54
CA LEU A 53 -2.17 -3.70 -5.85
C LEU A 53 -1.01 -3.81 -6.83
N LYS A 54 0.11 -3.16 -6.53
CA LYS A 54 1.33 -3.19 -7.34
C LYS A 54 2.48 -3.82 -6.59
N TRP A 55 3.07 -4.82 -7.23
CA TRP A 55 4.25 -5.53 -6.76
C TRP A 55 5.50 -5.04 -7.50
N TYR A 56 6.54 -4.80 -6.72
CA TYR A 56 7.85 -4.36 -7.21
C TYR A 56 8.83 -5.50 -6.99
N GLU A 57 9.05 -6.26 -8.08
CA GLU A 57 9.72 -7.57 -8.05
C GLU A 57 11.22 -7.47 -7.76
N ASN A 58 11.83 -6.29 -7.96
CA ASN A 58 13.26 -6.05 -7.79
C ASN A 58 13.57 -5.03 -6.70
N SER A 59 12.63 -4.82 -5.77
CA SER A 59 12.74 -3.85 -4.68
C SER A 59 12.78 -4.53 -3.31
N THR A 60 13.44 -3.88 -2.33
CA THR A 60 13.40 -4.21 -0.90
C THR A 60 12.53 -3.19 -0.14
N HIS A 61 12.49 -3.25 1.20
CA HIS A 61 11.55 -2.50 2.04
C HIS A 61 11.51 -0.98 1.76
N VAL A 62 12.68 -0.34 1.63
CA VAL A 62 12.78 1.12 1.37
C VAL A 62 12.61 1.40 -0.12
N ILE A 63 11.44 1.05 -0.64
CA ILE A 63 11.11 1.06 -2.07
C ILE A 63 11.25 2.44 -2.73
N THR A 64 11.02 3.52 -1.98
CA THR A 64 11.12 4.91 -2.46
C THR A 64 12.55 5.33 -2.79
N LEU A 65 13.56 4.62 -2.28
CA LEU A 65 14.98 4.83 -2.57
C LEU A 65 15.58 3.68 -3.38
N GLY A 66 14.77 2.68 -3.73
CA GLY A 66 15.19 1.48 -4.43
C GLY A 66 15.49 1.69 -5.90
N THR A 67 15.87 0.59 -6.56
CA THR A 67 16.18 0.53 -8.00
C THR A 67 14.97 0.78 -8.89
N GLU A 68 13.75 0.56 -8.39
CA GLU A 68 12.50 0.78 -9.12
C GLU A 68 11.79 2.09 -8.73
N LYS A 69 12.47 3.04 -8.05
CA LYS A 69 11.84 4.29 -7.58
C LYS A 69 11.26 5.14 -8.71
N GLU A 70 11.91 5.19 -9.88
CA GLU A 70 11.38 5.94 -11.03
C GLU A 70 10.06 5.33 -11.53
N ARG A 71 9.98 4.00 -11.55
CA ARG A 71 8.74 3.28 -11.87
C ARG A 71 7.67 3.53 -10.81
N LEU A 72 8.05 3.52 -9.53
CA LEU A 72 7.14 3.87 -8.42
C LEU A 72 6.56 5.27 -8.60
N HIS A 73 7.39 6.26 -8.92
CA HIS A 73 6.93 7.63 -9.16
C HIS A 73 5.94 7.71 -10.30
N GLN A 74 6.22 7.06 -11.45
CA GLN A 74 5.31 7.02 -12.60
C GLN A 74 3.98 6.35 -12.26
N ASP A 75 4.02 5.24 -11.51
CA ASP A 75 2.82 4.51 -11.12
C ASP A 75 1.94 5.33 -10.15
N ILE A 76 2.57 6.06 -9.21
CA ILE A 76 1.86 6.96 -8.29
C ILE A 76 1.26 8.15 -9.05
N ASP A 77 2.03 8.77 -9.94
CA ASP A 77 1.58 9.90 -10.76
C ASP A 77 0.37 9.52 -11.61
N ALA A 78 0.45 8.38 -12.31
CA ALA A 78 -0.67 7.83 -13.08
C ALA A 78 -1.89 7.50 -12.22
N PHE A 79 -1.69 7.01 -10.99
CA PHE A 79 -2.79 6.78 -10.05
C PHE A 79 -3.46 8.09 -9.66
N LEU A 80 -2.70 9.13 -9.31
CA LEU A 80 -3.23 10.43 -8.92
C LEU A 80 -3.98 11.12 -10.06
N GLU A 81 -3.46 11.07 -11.29
CA GLU A 81 -4.14 11.60 -12.49
C GLU A 81 -5.43 10.83 -12.82
N SER A 82 -5.57 9.58 -12.38
CA SER A 82 -6.80 8.80 -12.57
C SER A 82 -7.94 9.20 -11.62
N LEU A 83 -7.66 10.00 -10.59
CA LEU A 83 -8.65 10.41 -9.60
C LEU A 83 -9.47 11.60 -10.08
N ASP A 84 -10.74 11.66 -9.64
CA ASP A 84 -11.59 12.82 -9.86
C ASP A 84 -11.30 13.88 -8.79
N TRP A 85 -10.63 14.96 -9.20
CA TRP A 85 -10.29 16.10 -8.34
C TRP A 85 -11.33 17.21 -8.35
N SER A 86 -12.40 17.07 -9.13
CA SER A 86 -13.42 18.13 -9.30
C SER A 86 -14.23 18.44 -8.04
N VAL A 87 -14.07 17.62 -6.98
CA VAL A 87 -14.82 17.71 -5.73
C VAL A 87 -13.97 18.22 -4.54
N SER A 88 -12.83 18.86 -4.80
CA SER A 88 -11.97 19.48 -3.78
C SER A 88 -12.45 20.86 -3.32
#